data_AF-A0A7V5C4F0-F1
#
_entry.id   AF-A0A7V5C4F0-F1
#
_cell.length_a   1.000
_cell.length_b   1.000
_cell.length_c   1.000
_cell.angle_alpha   90.00
_cell.angle_beta   90.00
_cell.angle_gamma   90.00
#
_symmetry.space_group_name_H-M   'P 1'
#
loop_
_entity.id
_entity.type
_entity.pdbx_description
1 polymer ?
#
loop_
_entity_poly.entity_id
_entity_poly.type
_entity_poly.pdbx_seq_one_letter_code
_entity_poly.pdbx_strand_id
1 'polypeptide(L)'
;MALKYKFERAEKIISKLSPDELRMLEKICKEIQVAEEKLFKAAEEILKRCEDVCEGLCCRNTQLDSIISLWDFIYLLTLENSMRGRISECLQEENIFYSSDCIFLENGTGPCLFPPAARPEVCITTFCSDEKTIKKEINLVKLKFIKLSWFILLRKPRALKHFLSGIFKGKE
;
A
#
# COMPACT_ATOMS: atom_id res chain seq x y z
N MET A 1 -13.52 4.78 0.13
CA MET A 1 -14.03 3.49 -0.38
C MET A 1 -13.65 2.43 0.63
N ALA A 2 -14.57 1.61 1.14
CA ALA A 2 -14.22 0.57 2.11
C ALA A 2 -12.99 -0.26 1.66
N LEU A 3 -12.10 -0.59 2.60
CA LEU A 3 -10.91 -1.41 2.38
C LEU A 3 -11.28 -2.74 1.75
N LYS A 4 -12.38 -3.36 2.19
CA LYS A 4 -12.90 -4.61 1.60
C LYS A 4 -13.11 -4.49 0.10
N TYR A 5 -13.69 -3.38 -0.35
CA TYR A 5 -13.85 -3.11 -1.78
C TYR A 5 -12.51 -2.98 -2.51
N LYS A 6 -11.52 -2.31 -1.90
CA LYS A 6 -10.19 -2.17 -2.50
C LYS A 6 -9.48 -3.53 -2.60
N PHE A 7 -9.60 -4.35 -1.58
CA PHE A 7 -9.05 -5.71 -1.53
C PHE A 7 -9.63 -6.61 -2.62
N GLU A 8 -10.96 -6.74 -2.67
CA GLU A 8 -11.65 -7.53 -3.71
C GLU A 8 -11.31 -7.04 -5.13
N ARG A 9 -11.17 -5.71 -5.28
CA ARG A 9 -10.77 -5.10 -6.55
C ARG A 9 -9.32 -5.41 -6.90
N ALA A 10 -8.41 -5.47 -5.93
CA ALA A 10 -7.02 -5.87 -6.15
C ALA A 10 -6.95 -7.33 -6.62
N GLU A 11 -7.66 -8.24 -5.94
CA GLU A 11 -7.73 -9.66 -6.34
C GLU A 11 -8.23 -9.81 -7.78
N LYS A 12 -9.29 -9.08 -8.14
CA LYS A 12 -9.87 -9.08 -9.49
C LYS A 12 -8.93 -8.50 -10.55
N ILE A 13 -8.05 -7.57 -10.19
CA ILE A 13 -7.05 -7.03 -11.11
C ILE A 13 -5.98 -8.09 -11.33
N ILE A 14 -5.42 -8.65 -10.26
CA ILE A 14 -4.34 -9.64 -10.33
C ILE A 14 -4.79 -10.88 -11.11
N SER A 15 -6.00 -11.39 -10.88
CA SER A 15 -6.52 -12.58 -11.57
C SER A 15 -6.75 -12.41 -13.08
N LYS A 16 -6.70 -11.17 -13.58
CA LYS A 16 -6.88 -10.85 -15.00
C LYS A 16 -5.56 -10.57 -15.73
N LEU A 17 -4.46 -10.50 -15.01
CA LEU A 17 -3.15 -10.29 -15.62
C LEU A 17 -2.69 -11.60 -16.27
N SER A 18 -2.12 -11.47 -17.46
CA SER A 18 -1.43 -12.57 -18.13
C SER A 18 -0.16 -12.98 -17.37
N PRO A 19 0.40 -14.18 -17.62
CA PRO A 19 1.64 -14.62 -16.98
C PRO A 19 2.83 -13.66 -17.17
N ASP A 20 2.95 -13.03 -18.35
CA ASP A 20 3.97 -12.02 -18.61
C ASP A 20 3.76 -10.75 -17.76
N GLU A 21 2.52 -10.29 -17.65
CA GLU A 21 2.19 -9.13 -16.83
C GLU A 21 2.38 -9.40 -15.34
N LEU A 22 2.08 -10.61 -14.87
CA LEU A 22 2.37 -11.02 -13.50
C LEU A 22 3.86 -10.98 -13.21
N ARG A 23 4.71 -11.51 -14.10
CA ARG A 23 6.18 -11.41 -13.97
C ARG A 23 6.66 -9.95 -13.92
N MET A 24 6.08 -9.08 -14.74
CA MET A 24 6.40 -7.65 -14.71
C MET A 24 5.94 -6.99 -13.42
N LEU A 25 4.75 -7.34 -12.92
CA LEU A 25 4.21 -6.84 -11.66
C LEU A 25 5.11 -7.26 -10.49
N GLU A 26 5.46 -8.54 -10.40
CA GLU A 26 6.41 -9.05 -9.40
C GLU A 26 7.74 -8.31 -9.41
N LYS A 27 8.28 -8.00 -10.60
CA LYS A 27 9.51 -7.22 -10.72
C LYS A 27 9.33 -5.81 -10.14
N ILE A 28 8.20 -5.15 -10.39
CA ILE A 28 7.90 -3.83 -9.81
C ILE A 28 7.77 -3.92 -8.30
N CYS A 29 7.08 -4.93 -7.78
CA CYS A 29 6.93 -5.15 -6.33
C CYS A 29 8.28 -5.42 -5.66
N LYS A 30 9.18 -6.18 -6.28
CA LYS A 30 10.55 -6.38 -5.79
C LYS A 30 11.36 -5.07 -5.79
N GLU A 31 11.19 -4.21 -6.80
CA GLU A 31 11.82 -2.89 -6.79
C GLU A 31 11.29 -1.98 -5.65
N ILE A 32 10.01 -2.12 -5.29
CA ILE A 32 9.44 -1.46 -4.10
C ILE A 32 10.13 -2.00 -2.85
N GLN A 33 10.14 -3.32 -2.64
CA GLN A 33 10.75 -3.96 -1.47
C GLN A 33 12.21 -3.54 -1.25
N VAL A 34 13.02 -3.47 -2.33
CA VAL A 34 14.40 -2.97 -2.25
C VAL A 34 14.48 -1.49 -1.82
N ALA A 35 13.51 -0.67 -2.23
CA ALA A 35 13.43 0.72 -1.76
C ALA A 35 12.99 0.80 -0.29
N GLU A 36 12.06 -0.06 0.14
CA GLU A 36 11.64 -0.18 1.54
C GLU A 36 12.82 -0.56 2.42
N GLU A 37 13.60 -1.58 2.05
CA GLU A 37 14.80 -1.98 2.81
C GLU A 37 15.81 -0.85 2.98
N LYS A 38 15.99 -0.01 1.95
CA LYS A 38 16.87 1.16 2.02
C LYS A 38 16.32 2.21 2.98
N LEU A 39 15.01 2.46 2.93
CA LEU A 39 14.33 3.36 3.85
C LEU A 39 14.43 2.85 5.29
N PHE A 40 14.16 1.57 5.54
CA PHE A 40 14.29 0.95 6.86
C PHE A 40 15.69 1.10 7.43
N LYS A 41 16.73 0.85 6.63
CA LYS A 41 18.12 1.05 7.04
C LYS A 41 18.44 2.51 7.35
N ALA A 42 17.96 3.45 6.54
CA ALA A 42 18.18 4.88 6.78
C ALA A 42 17.38 5.42 7.98
N ALA A 43 16.23 4.80 8.27
CA ALA A 43 15.30 5.20 9.32
C ALA A 43 15.48 4.42 10.62
N GLU A 44 16.49 3.55 10.77
CA GLU A 44 16.62 2.64 11.92
C GLU A 44 16.54 3.39 13.26
N GLU A 45 17.26 4.50 13.41
CA GLU A 45 17.25 5.32 14.64
C GLU A 45 15.91 6.04 14.86
N ILE A 46 15.25 6.45 13.78
CA ILE A 46 13.95 7.10 13.82
C ILE A 46 12.87 6.09 14.22
N LEU A 47 12.93 4.88 13.68
CA LEU A 47 12.00 3.79 13.95
C LEU A 47 12.10 3.32 15.39
N LYS A 48 13.32 3.13 15.93
CA LYS A 48 13.53 2.83 17.36
C LYS A 48 12.86 3.87 18.24
N ARG A 49 13.05 5.16 17.94
CA ARG A 49 12.39 6.25 18.67
C ARG A 49 10.87 6.24 18.51
N CYS A 50 10.34 5.88 17.33
CA CYS A 50 8.90 5.75 17.12
C CYS A 50 8.30 4.56 17.88
N GLU A 51 9.02 3.45 18.01
CA GLU A 51 8.60 2.30 18.82
C GLU A 51 8.58 2.65 20.32
N ASP A 52 9.62 3.33 20.81
CA ASP A 52 9.76 3.72 22.21
C ASP A 52 8.80 4.85 22.65
N VAL A 53 8.42 5.75 21.74
CA VAL A 53 7.64 6.97 22.06
C VAL A 53 6.21 6.92 21.54
N CYS A 54 5.99 6.34 20.35
CA CYS A 54 4.69 6.42 19.69
C CYS A 54 3.75 5.28 20.17
N GLU A 55 4.19 4.22 20.87
CA GLU A 55 3.35 3.13 21.46
C GLU A 55 2.22 2.60 20.53
N GLY A 56 2.42 2.63 19.21
CA GLY A 56 1.38 2.26 18.23
C GLY A 56 0.30 3.32 17.98
N LEU A 57 0.48 4.58 18.41
CA LEU A 57 -0.39 5.73 18.12
C LEU A 57 -0.63 5.92 16.62
N CYS A 58 0.35 5.60 15.77
CA CYS A 58 0.20 5.62 14.31
C CYS A 58 -0.85 4.62 13.78
N CYS A 59 -1.29 3.67 14.60
CA CYS A 59 -2.27 2.65 14.28
C CYS A 59 -3.57 2.76 15.10
N ARG A 60 -3.68 3.74 16.02
CA ARG A 60 -4.90 4.00 16.81
C ARG A 60 -5.79 5.04 16.13
N ASN A 61 -7.11 4.92 16.28
CA ASN A 61 -8.10 5.88 15.76
C ASN A 61 -7.85 6.33 14.31
N THR A 62 -7.47 5.38 13.46
CA THR A 62 -6.97 5.66 12.12
C THR A 62 -8.05 5.43 11.07
N GLN A 63 -8.20 6.35 10.14
CA GLN A 63 -9.02 6.13 8.95
C GLN A 63 -8.23 5.30 7.94
N LEU A 64 -8.27 3.97 8.08
CA LEU A 64 -7.44 3.09 7.24
C LEU A 64 -7.69 3.24 5.73
N ASP A 65 -8.88 3.70 5.31
CA ASP A 65 -9.17 4.02 3.92
C ASP A 65 -8.24 5.11 3.34
N SER A 66 -7.75 6.05 4.15
CA SER A 66 -6.77 7.05 3.70
C SER A 66 -5.33 6.55 3.73
N ILE A 67 -5.06 5.50 4.50
CA ILE A 67 -3.71 4.90 4.65
C ILE A 67 -3.47 3.80 3.62
N ILE A 68 -4.43 2.91 3.41
CA ILE A 68 -4.28 1.72 2.57
C ILE A 68 -5.06 1.93 1.29
N SER A 69 -4.32 2.09 0.21
CA SER A 69 -4.84 2.24 -1.15
C SER A 69 -5.09 0.90 -1.84
N LEU A 70 -5.70 0.96 -3.03
CA LEU A 70 -5.83 -0.21 -3.91
C LEU A 70 -4.46 -0.78 -4.29
N TRP A 71 -3.45 0.09 -4.46
CA TRP A 71 -2.13 -0.28 -4.93
C TRP A 71 -1.37 -1.05 -3.85
N ASP A 72 -1.59 -0.71 -2.59
CA ASP A 72 -1.05 -1.44 -1.43
C ASP A 72 -1.56 -2.88 -1.42
N PHE A 73 -2.85 -3.11 -1.64
CA PHE A 73 -3.36 -4.47 -1.75
C PHE A 73 -2.80 -5.22 -2.95
N ILE A 74 -2.60 -4.56 -4.09
CA ILE A 74 -1.96 -5.22 -5.25
C ILE A 74 -0.52 -5.60 -4.91
N TYR A 75 0.22 -4.70 -4.27
CA TYR A 75 1.58 -4.94 -3.83
C TYR A 75 1.68 -6.11 -2.83
N LEU A 76 0.89 -6.06 -1.76
CA LEU A 76 0.83 -7.09 -0.71
C LEU A 76 0.42 -8.45 -1.27
N LEU A 77 -0.65 -8.52 -2.07
CA LEU A 77 -1.12 -9.78 -2.65
C LEU A 77 -0.16 -10.38 -3.67
N THR A 78 0.70 -9.55 -4.29
CA THR A 78 1.70 -10.03 -5.25
C THR A 78 2.92 -10.64 -4.54
N LEU A 79 3.41 -10.02 -3.47
CA LEU A 79 4.58 -10.52 -2.75
C LEU A 79 4.24 -11.61 -1.73
N GLU A 80 3.10 -11.47 -1.05
CA GLU A 80 2.70 -12.28 0.10
C GLU A 80 1.32 -12.89 -0.14
N ASN A 81 1.17 -13.71 -1.18
CA ASN A 81 -0.12 -14.32 -1.51
C ASN A 81 -0.67 -15.22 -0.37
N SER A 82 0.20 -15.73 0.50
CA SER A 82 -0.16 -16.45 1.73
C SER A 82 -1.01 -15.60 2.70
N MET A 83 -0.88 -14.27 2.65
CA MET A 83 -1.57 -13.33 3.54
C MET A 83 -3.02 -13.06 3.12
N ARG A 84 -3.44 -13.50 1.93
CA ARG A 84 -4.77 -13.25 1.37
C ARG A 84 -5.89 -13.63 2.34
N GLY A 85 -5.81 -14.84 2.93
CA GLY A 85 -6.83 -15.33 3.87
C GLY A 85 -6.92 -14.46 5.12
N ARG A 86 -5.76 -14.19 5.74
CA ARG A 86 -5.66 -13.37 6.96
C ARG A 86 -6.17 -11.93 6.74
N ILE A 87 -5.81 -11.32 5.61
CA ILE A 87 -6.30 -9.97 5.26
C ILE A 87 -7.83 -9.99 5.10
N SER A 88 -8.37 -11.01 4.41
CA SER A 88 -9.81 -11.16 4.21
C SER A 88 -10.59 -11.34 5.53
N GLU A 89 -10.02 -12.09 6.48
CA GLU A 89 -10.56 -12.26 7.84
C GLU A 89 -10.62 -10.94 8.59
N CYS A 90 -9.51 -10.19 8.67
CA CYS A 90 -9.46 -8.86 9.29
C CYS A 90 -10.50 -7.90 8.69
N LEU A 91 -10.72 -7.97 7.37
CA LEU A 91 -11.67 -7.11 6.67
C LEU A 91 -13.15 -7.43 6.95
N GLN A 92 -13.48 -8.58 7.58
CA GLN A 92 -14.85 -8.82 8.05
C GLN A 92 -15.23 -7.95 9.25
N GLU A 93 -14.23 -7.54 10.04
CA GLU A 93 -14.38 -6.65 11.19
C GLU A 93 -14.31 -5.16 10.80
N GLU A 94 -14.26 -4.85 9.49
CA GLU A 94 -14.17 -3.47 9.00
C GLU A 94 -15.41 -2.66 9.40
N ASN A 95 -15.22 -1.68 10.29
CA ASN A 95 -16.23 -0.69 10.61
C ASN A 95 -16.04 0.58 9.76
N ILE A 96 -16.89 0.76 8.74
CA ILE A 96 -16.79 1.85 7.78
C ILE A 96 -17.19 3.21 8.39
N PHE A 97 -17.93 3.22 9.50
CA PHE A 97 -18.55 4.41 10.05
C PHE A 97 -17.73 5.09 11.17
N TYR A 98 -16.77 4.38 11.78
CA TYR A 98 -16.01 4.88 12.92
C TYR A 98 -14.51 4.65 12.76
N SER A 99 -13.70 5.58 13.25
CA SER A 99 -12.27 5.35 13.43
C SER A 99 -12.07 4.33 14.54
N SER A 100 -11.52 3.17 14.22
CA SER A 100 -11.10 2.16 15.18
C SER A 100 -9.58 2.03 15.16
N ASP A 101 -9.06 1.27 16.12
CA ASP A 101 -7.69 0.76 16.01
C ASP A 101 -7.55 -0.06 14.71
N CYS A 102 -6.32 -0.12 14.20
CA CYS A 102 -6.03 -0.78 12.94
C CYS A 102 -6.42 -2.27 13.01
N ILE A 103 -7.34 -2.69 12.14
CA ILE A 103 -7.85 -4.08 12.05
C ILE A 103 -6.77 -5.11 11.67
N PHE A 104 -5.58 -4.65 11.28
CA PHE A 104 -4.42 -5.49 10.97
C PHE A 104 -3.46 -5.63 12.14
N LEU A 105 -3.78 -5.12 13.33
CA LEU A 105 -3.03 -5.42 14.55
C LEU A 105 -3.57 -6.70 15.18
N GLU A 106 -2.66 -7.58 15.63
CA GLU A 106 -3.05 -8.76 16.39
C GLU A 106 -3.77 -8.35 17.69
N ASN A 107 -5.01 -8.80 17.90
CA ASN A 107 -5.86 -8.40 19.04
C ASN A 107 -6.07 -6.88 19.20
N GLY A 108 -5.93 -6.09 18.13
CA GLY A 108 -6.14 -4.63 18.14
C GLY A 108 -5.01 -3.79 18.76
N THR A 109 -4.05 -4.39 19.47
CA THR A 109 -2.90 -3.69 20.07
C THR A 109 -1.56 -4.39 19.89
N GLY A 110 -1.56 -5.61 19.34
CA GLY A 110 -0.38 -6.43 19.12
C GLY A 110 0.39 -6.07 17.84
N PRO A 111 1.36 -6.92 17.43
CA PRO A 111 2.15 -6.64 16.23
C PRO A 111 1.27 -6.52 14.98
N CYS A 112 1.73 -5.70 14.04
CA CYS A 112 1.11 -5.60 12.73
C CYS A 112 1.22 -6.93 11.99
N LEU A 113 0.09 -7.37 11.42
CA LEU A 113 -0.04 -8.58 10.62
C LEU A 113 0.79 -8.52 9.34
N PHE A 114 1.04 -7.32 8.80
CA PHE A 114 1.89 -7.14 7.62
C PHE A 114 3.37 -7.31 7.99
N PRO A 115 4.13 -8.15 7.26
CA PRO A 115 5.53 -8.38 7.55
C PRO A 115 6.33 -7.08 7.39
N PRO A 116 7.44 -6.88 8.13
CA PRO A 116 8.29 -5.71 7.97
C PRO A 116 8.79 -5.50 6.53
N ALA A 117 8.93 -6.59 5.77
CA ALA A 117 9.42 -6.57 4.39
C ALA A 117 8.34 -6.29 3.32
N ALA A 118 7.07 -6.09 3.71
CA ALA A 118 6.01 -5.67 2.81
C ALA A 118 4.90 -4.97 3.61
N ARG A 119 4.81 -3.65 3.49
CA ARG A 119 3.81 -2.82 4.18
C ARG A 119 3.15 -1.82 3.22
N PRO A 120 1.97 -1.28 3.55
CA PRO A 120 1.36 -0.19 2.78
C PRO A 120 2.27 1.05 2.72
N GLU A 121 2.24 1.77 1.60
CA GLU A 121 3.08 2.95 1.30
C GLU A 121 3.05 3.97 2.44
N VAL A 122 1.85 4.35 2.90
CA VAL A 122 1.68 5.37 3.94
C VAL A 122 2.23 4.89 5.28
N CYS A 123 2.09 3.60 5.59
CA CYS A 123 2.59 2.99 6.83
C CYS A 123 4.12 3.04 6.96
N ILE A 124 4.85 3.13 5.86
CA ILE A 124 6.33 3.15 5.85
C ILE A 124 6.93 4.50 5.46
N THR A 125 6.12 5.41 4.91
CA THR A 125 6.59 6.74 4.46
C THR A 125 6.13 7.89 5.36
N THR A 126 5.47 7.59 6.47
CA THR A 126 4.98 8.59 7.44
C THR A 126 5.59 8.31 8.80
N PHE A 127 6.32 9.27 9.36
CA PHE A 127 7.00 9.12 10.66
C PHE A 127 6.48 10.13 11.69
N CYS A 128 6.57 9.77 12.99
CA CYS A 128 6.21 10.68 14.09
C CYS A 128 7.23 11.85 14.24
N SER A 129 8.39 11.83 13.57
CA SER A 129 9.52 12.77 13.74
C SER A 129 10.00 13.44 12.44
N ASP A 130 10.89 14.44 12.52
CA ASP A 130 11.43 15.17 11.35
C ASP A 130 12.07 14.22 10.31
N GLU A 131 11.47 14.18 9.11
CA GLU A 131 11.84 13.27 8.02
C GLU A 131 12.97 13.79 7.13
N LYS A 132 13.54 14.99 7.40
CA LYS A 132 14.53 15.63 6.52
C LYS A 132 15.71 14.72 6.15
N THR A 133 16.17 13.87 7.07
CA THR A 133 17.32 12.97 6.87
C THR A 133 17.01 11.76 6.00
N ILE A 134 15.73 11.34 5.92
CA ILE A 134 15.26 10.14 5.19
C ILE A 134 14.34 10.47 4.01
N LYS A 135 14.12 11.76 3.74
CA LYS A 135 13.21 12.26 2.70
C LYS A 135 13.51 11.71 1.31
N LYS A 136 14.80 11.48 1.01
CA LYS A 136 15.22 10.93 -0.27
C LYS A 136 14.73 9.48 -0.45
N GLU A 137 14.87 8.68 0.60
CA GLU A 137 14.45 7.28 0.65
C GLU A 137 12.93 7.17 0.64
N ILE A 138 12.23 8.04 1.38
CA ILE A 138 10.76 8.18 1.32
C ILE A 138 10.31 8.45 -0.12
N ASN A 139 10.90 9.45 -0.78
CA ASN A 139 10.54 9.80 -2.16
C ASN A 139 10.82 8.64 -3.13
N LEU A 140 11.88 7.87 -2.90
CA LEU A 140 12.18 6.69 -3.72
C LEU A 140 11.06 5.65 -3.62
N VAL A 141 10.59 5.35 -2.41
CA VAL A 141 9.46 4.43 -2.18
C VAL A 141 8.20 4.95 -2.89
N LYS A 142 7.84 6.22 -2.67
CA LYS A 142 6.67 6.86 -3.32
C LYS A 142 6.74 6.78 -4.85
N LEU A 143 7.90 7.05 -5.45
CA LEU A 143 8.09 6.92 -6.89
C LEU A 143 7.88 5.49 -7.40
N LYS A 144 8.25 4.47 -6.61
CA LYS A 144 8.01 3.07 -6.97
C LYS A 144 6.53 2.68 -6.87
N PHE A 145 5.81 3.17 -5.86
CA PHE A 145 4.35 3.01 -5.77
C PHE A 145 3.61 3.76 -6.89
N ILE A 146 4.09 4.92 -7.30
CA ILE A 146 3.60 5.62 -8.49
C ILE A 146 3.82 4.76 -9.75
N LYS A 147 5.01 4.17 -9.93
CA LYS A 147 5.30 3.25 -11.04
C LYS A 147 4.34 2.04 -11.05
N LEU A 148 4.06 1.44 -9.90
CA LEU A 148 3.06 0.37 -9.75
C LEU A 148 1.67 0.84 -10.19
N SER A 149 1.25 2.01 -9.71
CA SER A 149 -0.04 2.60 -10.07
C SER A 149 -0.18 2.79 -11.57
N TRP A 150 0.84 3.37 -12.22
CA TRP A 150 0.90 3.53 -13.67
C TRP A 150 0.85 2.21 -14.42
N PHE A 151 1.61 1.20 -13.97
CA PHE A 151 1.63 -0.12 -14.58
C PHE A 151 0.22 -0.74 -14.66
N ILE A 152 -0.56 -0.63 -13.59
CA ILE A 152 -1.93 -1.16 -13.53
C ILE A 152 -2.91 -0.28 -14.32
N LEU A 153 -2.79 1.05 -14.23
CA LEU A 153 -3.69 1.98 -14.93
C LEU A 153 -3.60 1.85 -16.46
N LEU A 154 -2.38 1.71 -17.00
CA LEU A 154 -2.15 1.56 -18.43
C LEU A 154 -2.75 0.26 -19.00
N ARG A 155 -2.95 -0.76 -18.16
CA ARG A 155 -3.53 -2.06 -18.53
C ARG A 155 -5.04 -2.13 -18.32
N LYS A 156 -5.68 -1.04 -17.88
CA LYS A 156 -7.14 -0.94 -17.86
C LYS A 156 -7.63 -0.33 -19.18
N PRO A 157 -8.18 -1.12 -20.12
CA PRO A 157 -8.67 -0.61 -21.40
C PRO A 157 -9.78 0.45 -21.26
N ARG A 158 -10.43 0.56 -20.09
CA ARG A 158 -11.46 1.58 -19.82
C ARG A 158 -10.91 2.95 -19.38
N ALA A 159 -9.70 3.03 -18.82
CA ALA A 159 -9.11 4.30 -18.39
C ALA A 159 -8.57 5.10 -19.60
N LEU A 160 -7.98 4.39 -20.57
CA LEU A 160 -7.48 4.99 -21.81
C LEU A 160 -8.62 5.61 -22.66
N LYS A 161 -9.81 4.99 -22.67
CA LYS A 161 -10.99 5.53 -23.39
C LYS A 161 -11.44 6.88 -22.86
N HIS A 162 -11.45 7.08 -21.52
CA HIS A 162 -11.80 8.38 -20.94
C HIS A 162 -10.71 9.44 -21.16
N PHE A 163 -9.44 9.06 -21.03
CA PHE A 163 -8.31 9.98 -21.24
C PHE A 163 -8.19 10.44 -22.69
N LEU A 164 -8.33 9.53 -23.67
CA LEU A 164 -8.31 9.87 -25.10
C LEU A 164 -9.58 10.61 -25.54
N SER A 165 -10.75 10.31 -24.95
CA SER A 165 -11.98 11.06 -25.24
C SER A 165 -11.96 12.51 -24.77
N GLY A 166 -11.17 12.82 -23.73
CA GLY A 166 -10.99 14.19 -23.23
C GLY A 166 -10.04 15.02 -24.09
N ILE A 167 -9.07 14.39 -24.75
CA ILE A 167 -8.08 15.07 -25.60
C ILE A 167 -8.66 15.40 -26.99
N PHE A 168 -9.59 14.60 -27.51
CA PHE A 168 -10.23 14.85 -28.81
C PHE A 168 -11.48 15.75 -28.76
N LYS A 169 -12.00 16.09 -27.58
CA LYS A 169 -13.17 16.99 -27.43
C LYS A 169 -12.83 18.47 -27.22
N GLY A 170 -11.56 18.85 -27.29
CA GLY A 170 -11.08 20.23 -27.09
C GLY A 170 -10.69 20.97 -28.38
N LYS A 171 -11.03 20.44 -29.55
CA LYS A 171 -10.80 21.08 -30.85
C LYS A 171 -12.04 20.95 -31.74
N GLU A 172 -13.08 21.70 -31.40
CA GLU A 172 -14.12 22.20 -32.31
C GLU A 172 -14.75 23.44 -31.68
#